data_AF-A0A2Z7CWN7-F1
#
_entry.id   AF-A0A2Z7CWN7-F1
#
_cell.length_a   1.000
_cell.length_b   1.000
_cell.length_c   1.000
_cell.angle_alpha   90.00
_cell.angle_beta   90.00
_cell.angle_gamma   90.00
#
_symmetry.space_group_name_H-M   'P 1'
#
loop_
_entity.id
_entity.type
_entity.pdbx_description
1 polymer ?
#
loop_
_entity_poly.entity_id
_entity_poly.type
_entity_poly.pdbx_seq_one_letter_code
_entity_poly.pdbx_strand_id
1 'polypeptide(L)'
;MNDVYSFGVVLLEILTGRRAMDKKRRAREQNLVEWTRPYLKDHHKIDRLMDPQLEGQYSIRGAKKVAALVHRCLNHRPKSRPNMDHVVKVLESVMELTDVPSGPFVYVTPTVEKIEKKSSEAKYREENTRKSYRLSSCALHSDTAVSNNSTDELDRILKENK
;
A
#
# COMPACT_ATOMS: atom_id res chain seq x y z
N MET A 1 -24.43 -17.01 -11.67
CA MET A 1 -24.23 -15.84 -10.77
C MET A 1 -25.22 -15.95 -9.63
N ASN A 2 -24.87 -15.51 -8.43
CA ASN A 2 -25.80 -15.41 -7.30
C ASN A 2 -25.79 -13.94 -6.89
N ASP A 3 -26.95 -13.29 -6.95
CA ASP A 3 -27.09 -11.84 -6.77
C ASP A 3 -26.57 -11.36 -5.41
N VAL A 4 -26.68 -12.20 -4.38
CA VAL A 4 -26.16 -11.92 -3.03
C VAL A 4 -24.64 -11.83 -3.02
N TYR A 5 -23.94 -12.68 -3.78
CA TYR A 5 -22.48 -12.64 -3.85
C TYR A 5 -22.01 -11.38 -4.56
N SER A 6 -22.62 -11.06 -5.71
CA SER A 6 -22.30 -9.86 -6.48
C SER A 6 -22.56 -8.60 -5.66
N PHE A 7 -23.68 -8.54 -4.93
CA PHE A 7 -23.98 -7.45 -4.00
C PHE A 7 -22.95 -7.35 -2.88
N GLY A 8 -22.52 -8.48 -2.31
CA GLY A 8 -21.45 -8.52 -1.31
C GLY A 8 -20.12 -7.95 -1.82
N VAL A 9 -19.80 -8.16 -3.10
CA VAL A 9 -18.61 -7.56 -3.73
C VAL A 9 -18.77 -6.05 -3.84
N VAL A 10 -19.93 -5.55 -4.27
CA VAL A 10 -20.20 -4.10 -4.37
C VAL A 10 -20.13 -3.43 -3.00
N LEU A 11 -20.73 -4.04 -1.97
CA LEU A 11 -20.60 -3.53 -0.59
C LEU A 11 -19.13 -3.45 -0.14
N LEU A 12 -18.32 -4.44 -0.50
CA LEU A 12 -16.89 -4.43 -0.19
C LEU A 12 -16.14 -3.32 -0.93
N GLU A 13 -16.49 -3.04 -2.19
CA GLU A 13 -15.95 -1.91 -2.94
C GLU A 13 -16.28 -0.58 -2.26
N ILE A 14 -17.52 -0.40 -1.80
CA ILE A 14 -17.97 0.80 -1.10
C ILE A 14 -17.21 0.98 0.23
N LEU A 15 -17.06 -0.08 1.02
CA LEU A 15 -16.34 0.00 2.30
C LEU A 15 -14.87 0.38 2.12
N THR A 16 -14.23 -0.12 1.06
CA THR A 16 -12.78 -0.02 0.87
C THR A 16 -12.35 1.12 -0.05
N GLY A 17 -13.27 1.67 -0.85
CA GLY A 17 -12.94 2.61 -1.94
C GLY A 17 -12.11 1.96 -3.06
N ARG A 18 -12.01 0.63 -3.09
CA ARG A 18 -11.14 -0.12 -4.02
C ARG A 18 -11.99 -0.89 -5.03
N ARG A 19 -11.53 -0.94 -6.28
CA ARG A 19 -12.11 -1.82 -7.31
C ARG A 19 -11.95 -3.29 -6.94
N ALA A 20 -12.96 -4.10 -7.23
CA ALA A 20 -13.02 -5.53 -6.99
C ALA A 20 -11.91 -6.30 -7.72
N MET A 21 -11.58 -5.85 -8.93
CA MET A 21 -10.50 -6.37 -9.76
C MET A 21 -9.57 -5.23 -10.22
N ASP A 22 -8.32 -5.27 -9.80
CA ASP A 22 -7.31 -4.27 -10.17
C ASP A 22 -5.99 -4.93 -10.59
N LYS A 23 -5.74 -4.96 -11.90
CA LYS A 23 -4.54 -5.58 -12.50
C LYS A 23 -3.24 -4.82 -12.20
N LYS A 24 -3.32 -3.56 -11.74
CA LYS A 24 -2.13 -2.75 -11.42
C LYS A 24 -1.55 -3.11 -10.05
N ARG A 25 -2.30 -3.84 -9.21
CA ARG A 25 -1.84 -4.29 -7.89
C ARG A 25 -1.02 -5.57 -7.99
N ARG A 26 -0.29 -5.87 -6.90
CA ARG A 26 0.40 -7.15 -6.70
C ARG A 26 -0.58 -8.30 -6.89
N ALA A 27 -0.13 -9.43 -7.43
CA ALA A 27 -0.98 -10.56 -7.80
C ALA A 27 -2.00 -10.97 -6.72
N ARG A 28 -1.57 -11.05 -5.45
CA ARG A 28 -2.42 -11.43 -4.29
C ARG A 28 -3.45 -10.36 -3.88
N GLU A 29 -3.34 -9.15 -4.41
CA GLU A 29 -4.23 -8.02 -4.11
C GLU A 29 -5.09 -7.59 -5.30
N GLN A 30 -4.94 -8.26 -6.44
CA GLN A 30 -5.73 -7.95 -7.63
C GLN A 30 -7.20 -8.28 -7.41
N ASN A 31 -7.47 -9.39 -6.72
CA ASN A 31 -8.80 -9.77 -6.29
C ASN A 31 -9.09 -9.21 -4.88
N LEU A 32 -10.02 -8.27 -4.80
CA LEU A 32 -10.38 -7.63 -3.55
C LEU A 32 -10.94 -8.64 -2.54
N VAL A 33 -11.79 -9.57 -2.96
CA VAL A 33 -12.38 -10.57 -2.05
C VAL A 33 -11.29 -11.44 -1.42
N GLU A 34 -10.32 -11.90 -2.19
CA GLU A 34 -9.23 -12.72 -1.69
C GLU A 34 -8.35 -11.95 -0.69
N TRP A 35 -7.99 -10.71 -1.02
CA TRP A 35 -7.17 -9.85 -0.15
C TRP A 35 -7.86 -9.49 1.17
N THR A 36 -9.19 -9.27 1.14
CA THR A 36 -9.97 -8.81 2.31
C THR A 36 -10.40 -9.93 3.25
N ARG A 37 -10.44 -11.20 2.80
CA ARG A 37 -10.82 -12.36 3.61
C ARG A 37 -10.21 -12.40 5.02
N PRO A 38 -8.90 -12.19 5.25
CA PRO A 38 -8.33 -12.21 6.60
C PRO A 38 -8.79 -11.05 7.48
N TYR A 39 -9.17 -9.91 6.89
CA TYR A 39 -9.68 -8.74 7.61
C TYR A 39 -11.15 -8.95 7.99
N LEU A 40 -11.96 -9.46 7.07
CA LEU A 40 -13.39 -9.72 7.30
C LEU A 40 -13.66 -10.79 8.37
N LYS A 41 -12.68 -11.66 8.66
CA LYS A 41 -12.78 -12.68 9.71
C LYS A 41 -12.60 -12.10 11.12
N ASP A 42 -11.91 -10.97 11.25
CA ASP A 42 -11.56 -10.37 12.53
C ASP A 42 -12.10 -8.94 12.64
N HIS A 43 -13.06 -8.75 13.54
CA HIS A 43 -13.71 -7.46 13.77
C HIS A 43 -12.74 -6.35 14.19
N HIS A 44 -11.56 -6.68 14.71
CA HIS A 44 -10.54 -5.71 15.14
C HIS A 44 -9.71 -5.17 13.98
N LYS A 45 -9.79 -5.82 12.81
CA LYS A 45 -9.04 -5.45 11.62
C LYS A 45 -9.85 -4.67 10.60
N ILE A 46 -11.14 -4.44 10.87
CA ILE A 46 -12.05 -3.73 9.96
C ILE A 46 -11.60 -2.28 9.75
N ASP A 47 -11.06 -1.61 10.77
CA ASP A 47 -10.62 -0.22 10.64
C ASP A 47 -9.51 -0.04 9.60
N ARG A 48 -8.69 -1.08 9.36
CA ARG A 48 -7.65 -1.10 8.31
C ARG A 48 -8.18 -1.39 6.91
N LEU A 49 -9.41 -1.88 6.84
CA LEU A 49 -10.09 -2.22 5.60
C LEU A 49 -10.84 -1.01 5.02
N MET A 50 -11.29 -0.10 5.89
CA MET A 50 -12.10 1.05 5.51
C MET A 50 -11.35 2.00 4.58
N ASP A 51 -12.10 2.66 3.69
CA ASP A 51 -11.57 3.63 2.74
C ASP A 51 -10.81 4.75 3.50
N PRO A 52 -9.51 4.95 3.21
CA PRO A 52 -8.73 6.02 3.81
C PRO A 52 -9.33 7.42 3.60
N GLN A 53 -10.09 7.63 2.51
CA GLN A 53 -10.74 8.90 2.21
C GLN A 53 -11.91 9.22 3.15
N LEU A 54 -12.41 8.24 3.91
CA LEU A 54 -13.43 8.49 4.92
C LEU A 54 -12.85 9.14 6.17
N GLU A 55 -11.52 9.14 6.37
CA GLU A 55 -10.85 9.81 7.50
C GLU A 55 -11.48 9.54 8.88
N GLY A 56 -11.98 8.30 9.09
CA GLY A 56 -12.65 7.91 10.33
C GLY A 56 -14.06 8.48 10.53
N GLN A 57 -14.60 9.22 9.56
CA GLN A 57 -15.95 9.80 9.54
C GLN A 57 -17.02 8.75 9.21
N TYR A 58 -17.05 7.67 9.98
CA TYR A 58 -18.04 6.61 9.83
C TYR A 58 -18.35 5.96 11.17
N SER A 59 -19.50 5.32 11.26
CA SER A 59 -19.87 4.50 12.41
C SER A 59 -18.98 3.26 12.48
N ILE A 60 -18.13 3.14 13.51
CA ILE A 60 -17.27 1.96 13.73
C ILE A 60 -18.15 0.71 13.93
N ARG A 61 -19.27 0.85 14.64
CA ARG A 61 -20.21 -0.25 14.89
C ARG A 61 -20.90 -0.67 13.60
N GLY A 62 -21.33 0.30 12.79
CA GLY A 62 -21.91 0.10 11.48
C GLY A 62 -20.95 -0.61 10.53
N ALA A 63 -19.72 -0.12 10.43
CA ALA A 63 -18.67 -0.74 9.61
C ALA A 63 -18.43 -2.21 9.98
N LYS A 64 -18.33 -2.53 11.28
CA LYS A 64 -18.18 -3.91 11.75
C LYS A 64 -19.39 -4.79 11.42
N LYS A 65 -20.61 -4.26 11.53
CA LYS A 65 -21.85 -4.97 11.14
C LYS A 65 -21.88 -5.26 9.64
N VAL A 66 -21.60 -4.25 8.81
CA VAL A 66 -21.59 -4.40 7.34
C VAL A 66 -20.47 -5.34 6.91
N ALA A 67 -19.27 -5.25 7.49
CA ALA A 67 -18.18 -6.18 7.20
C ALA A 67 -18.55 -7.64 7.52
N ALA A 68 -19.24 -7.87 8.63
CA ALA A 68 -19.74 -9.21 8.98
C ALA A 68 -20.80 -9.70 7.98
N LEU A 69 -21.69 -8.81 7.52
CA LEU A 69 -22.67 -9.11 6.48
C LEU A 69 -21.98 -9.50 5.16
N VAL A 70 -21.01 -8.69 4.72
CA VAL A 70 -20.20 -8.94 3.53
C VAL A 70 -19.47 -10.29 3.62
N HIS A 71 -18.89 -10.62 4.78
CA HIS A 71 -18.26 -11.92 4.99
C HIS A 71 -19.21 -13.10 4.71
N ARG A 72 -20.48 -13.00 5.15
CA ARG A 72 -21.51 -14.00 4.89
C ARG A 72 -21.94 -14.03 3.43
N CYS A 73 -22.12 -12.88 2.78
CA CYS A 73 -22.46 -12.78 1.35
C CYS A 73 -21.38 -13.39 0.44
N LEU A 74 -20.10 -13.20 0.81
CA LEU A 74 -18.93 -13.70 0.06
C LEU A 74 -18.53 -15.14 0.44
N ASN A 75 -19.40 -15.86 1.15
CA ASN A 75 -19.15 -17.26 1.48
C ASN A 75 -19.06 -18.09 0.19
N HIS A 76 -18.10 -19.02 0.14
CA HIS A 76 -17.90 -19.92 -0.99
C HIS A 76 -19.14 -20.80 -1.22
N ARG A 77 -19.79 -21.26 -0.14
CA ARG A 77 -21.00 -22.08 -0.20
C ARG A 77 -22.24 -21.20 -0.38
N PRO A 78 -23.00 -21.30 -1.49
CA PRO A 78 -24.20 -20.48 -1.71
C PRO A 78 -25.28 -20.66 -0.64
N LYS A 79 -25.43 -21.89 -0.11
CA LYS A 79 -26.40 -22.21 0.95
C LYS A 79 -26.11 -21.53 2.30
N SER A 80 -24.87 -21.07 2.51
CA SER A 80 -24.47 -20.36 3.73
C SER A 80 -24.60 -18.84 3.59
N ARG A 81 -24.98 -18.34 2.41
CA ARG A 81 -25.21 -16.92 2.17
C ARG A 81 -26.60 -16.54 2.69
N PRO A 82 -26.78 -15.32 3.21
CA PRO A 82 -28.09 -14.84 3.67
C PRO A 82 -29.05 -14.63 2.49
N ASN A 83 -30.35 -14.60 2.76
CA ASN A 83 -31.33 -14.10 1.79
C ASN A 83 -31.23 -12.57 1.66
N MET A 84 -31.63 -12.01 0.52
CA MET A 84 -31.61 -10.56 0.29
C MET A 84 -32.47 -9.79 1.31
N ASP A 85 -33.59 -10.34 1.75
CA ASP A 85 -34.40 -9.73 2.81
C ASP A 85 -33.61 -9.56 4.12
N HIS A 86 -32.75 -10.53 4.45
CA HIS A 86 -31.90 -10.45 5.63
C HIS A 86 -30.79 -9.42 5.43
N VAL A 87 -30.24 -9.32 4.22
CA VAL A 87 -29.25 -8.30 3.86
C VAL A 87 -29.82 -6.90 4.07
N VAL A 88 -31.03 -6.63 3.55
CA VAL A 88 -31.70 -5.34 3.69
C VAL A 88 -31.96 -5.01 5.16
N LYS A 89 -32.54 -5.93 5.94
CA LYS A 89 -32.79 -5.73 7.38
C LYS A 89 -31.53 -5.36 8.17
N VAL A 90 -30.39 -5.98 7.84
CA VAL A 90 -29.12 -5.64 8.50
C VAL A 90 -28.67 -4.23 8.12
N LEU A 91 -28.80 -3.84 6.85
CA LEU A 91 -28.43 -2.50 6.38
C LEU A 91 -29.33 -1.41 6.98
N GLU A 92 -30.64 -1.64 7.05
CA GLU A 92 -31.59 -0.75 7.74
C GLU A 92 -31.15 -0.51 9.20
N SER A 93 -30.81 -1.57 9.94
CA SER A 93 -30.31 -1.46 11.31
C SER A 93 -28.97 -0.73 11.48
N VAL A 94 -28.23 -0.55 10.37
CA VAL A 94 -26.98 0.22 10.36
C VAL A 94 -27.27 1.69 10.08
N MET A 95 -28.28 2.00 9.27
CA MET A 95 -28.70 3.37 8.97
C MET A 95 -29.31 4.06 10.19
N GLU A 96 -29.88 3.31 11.14
CA GLU A 96 -30.39 3.82 12.42
C GLU A 96 -29.30 4.21 13.43
N LEU A 97 -28.02 3.93 13.14
CA LEU A 97 -26.92 4.24 14.05
C LEU A 97 -26.54 5.73 14.01
N THR A 98 -26.44 6.35 15.18
CA THR A 98 -26.11 7.77 15.35
C THR A 98 -24.68 8.01 15.84
N ASP A 99 -23.78 7.02 15.76
CA ASP A 99 -22.39 7.08 16.22
C ASP A 99 -21.40 7.54 15.14
N VAL A 100 -21.90 8.18 14.07
CA VAL A 100 -21.04 8.84 13.08
C VAL A 100 -20.50 10.15 13.69
N PRO A 101 -19.18 10.38 13.66
CA PRO A 101 -18.62 11.65 14.10
C PRO A 101 -19.18 12.80 13.22
N SER A 102 -20.13 13.57 13.76
CA SER A 102 -20.67 14.76 13.09
C SER A 102 -19.90 15.99 13.60
N GLY A 103 -18.61 16.06 13.29
CA GLY A 103 -17.75 17.21 13.60
C GLY A 103 -17.46 18.04 12.34
N PRO A 104 -17.17 19.35 12.46
CA PRO A 104 -16.69 20.12 11.32
C PRO A 104 -15.40 19.49 10.78
N PHE A 105 -15.34 19.31 9.46
CA PHE A 105 -14.14 18.87 8.76
C PHE A 105 -13.09 20.00 8.82
N VAL A 106 -12.16 19.92 9.77
CA VAL A 106 -11.06 20.90 9.93
C VAL A 106 -9.83 20.33 9.23
N TYR A 107 -9.55 20.81 8.01
CA TYR A 107 -8.29 20.53 7.34
C TYR A 107 -7.30 21.67 7.61
N VAL A 108 -6.15 21.33 8.20
CA VAL A 108 -5.06 22.29 8.37
C VAL A 108 -4.32 22.40 7.04
N THR A 109 -4.51 23.50 6.32
CA THR A 109 -3.65 23.81 5.18
C THR A 109 -2.25 24.16 5.69
N PRO A 110 -1.18 23.51 5.19
CA PRO A 110 0.16 23.94 5.51
C PRO A 110 0.32 25.37 5.00
N THR A 111 0.69 26.29 5.90
CA THR A 111 1.07 27.64 5.54
C THR A 111 2.22 27.59 4.53
N VAL A 112 2.23 28.54 3.59
CA VAL A 112 3.20 28.61 2.49
C VAL A 112 4.65 28.50 2.99
N GLU A 113 4.93 29.01 4.19
CA GLU A 113 6.23 28.91 4.87
C GLU A 113 6.73 27.47 5.11
N LYS A 114 5.82 26.52 5.41
CA LYS A 114 6.18 25.10 5.61
C LYS A 114 6.44 24.37 4.29
N ILE A 115 5.89 24.87 3.18
CA ILE A 115 6.10 24.32 1.84
C ILE A 115 7.53 24.63 1.38
N GLU A 116 7.97 25.88 1.58
CA GLU A 116 9.33 26.31 1.22
C GLU A 116 10.39 25.55 2.03
N LYS A 117 10.22 25.40 3.35
CA LYS A 117 11.15 24.63 4.20
C LYS A 117 11.25 23.16 3.80
N LYS A 118 10.12 22.49 3.53
CA LYS A 118 10.15 21.10 3.05
C LYS A 118 10.81 20.97 1.67
N SER A 119 10.60 21.94 0.79
CA SER A 119 11.25 21.96 -0.53
C SER A 119 12.77 22.12 -0.41
N SER A 120 13.26 22.93 0.54
CA SER A 120 14.70 23.09 0.80
C SER A 120 15.33 21.87 1.47
N GLU A 121 14.64 21.22 2.41
CA GLU A 121 15.13 20.00 3.07
C GLU A 121 15.15 18.80 2.12
N ALA A 122 14.16 18.68 1.23
CA ALA A 122 14.12 17.65 0.20
C ALA A 122 15.25 17.82 -0.82
N LYS A 123 15.54 19.06 -1.25
CA LYS A 123 16.66 19.37 -2.14
C LYS A 123 18.02 19.06 -1.49
N TYR A 124 18.22 19.44 -0.23
CA TYR A 124 19.44 19.14 0.50
C TYR A 124 19.65 17.63 0.68
N ARG A 125 18.58 16.90 1.02
CA ARG A 125 18.62 15.44 1.15
C ARG A 125 18.95 14.77 -0.17
N GLU A 126 18.33 15.19 -1.27
CA GLU A 126 18.55 14.66 -2.62
C GLU A 126 19.99 14.90 -3.11
N GLU A 127 20.53 16.09 -2.86
CA GLU A 127 21.91 16.44 -3.21
C GLU A 127 22.94 15.65 -2.39
N ASN A 128 22.69 15.45 -1.10
CA ASN A 128 23.59 14.67 -0.24
C ASN A 128 23.58 13.18 -0.63
N THR A 129 22.42 12.65 -1.02
CA THR A 129 22.33 11.33 -1.63
C THR A 129 23.09 11.26 -2.95
N ARG A 130 22.91 12.21 -3.89
CA ARG A 130 23.68 12.25 -5.15
C ARG A 130 25.19 12.33 -4.94
N LYS A 131 25.65 13.10 -3.95
CA LYS A 131 27.06 13.16 -3.56
C LYS A 131 27.53 11.81 -3.01
N SER A 132 26.76 11.17 -2.14
CA SER A 132 27.06 9.84 -1.61
C SER A 132 27.18 8.78 -2.71
N TYR A 133 26.29 8.77 -3.71
CA TYR A 133 26.38 7.84 -4.84
C TYR A 133 27.59 8.11 -5.74
N ARG A 134 27.95 9.38 -5.96
CA ARG A 134 29.16 9.75 -6.71
C ARG A 134 30.43 9.34 -5.97
N LEU A 135 30.52 9.57 -4.66
CA LEU A 135 31.64 9.12 -3.82
C LEU A 135 31.77 7.60 -3.82
N SER A 136 30.64 6.87 -3.75
CA SER A 136 30.61 5.41 -3.88
C SER A 136 31.01 4.93 -5.28
N SER A 137 30.71 5.69 -6.34
CA SER A 137 31.07 5.36 -7.72
C SER A 137 32.55 5.61 -8.02
N CYS A 138 33.19 6.60 -7.37
CA CYS A 138 34.63 6.82 -7.48
C CYS A 138 35.44 5.74 -6.74
N ALA A 139 34.91 5.20 -5.64
CA ALA A 139 35.55 4.12 -4.86
C ALA A 139 35.55 2.75 -5.57
N LEU A 140 34.73 2.57 -6.63
CA LEU A 140 34.68 1.34 -7.42
C LEU A 140 35.59 1.37 -8.66
N HIS A 141 36.31 2.46 -8.90
CA HIS A 141 37.24 2.59 -10.05
C HIS A 141 38.73 2.42 -9.68
N SER A 142 39.06 1.97 -8.46
CA SER A 142 40.47 1.70 -8.09
C SER A 142 40.97 0.28 -8.37
N ASP A 143 40.10 -0.67 -8.75
CA ASP A 143 40.52 -2.07 -8.97
C ASP A 143 40.17 -2.59 -10.38
N THR A 144 40.72 -1.96 -11.42
CA THR A 144 40.86 -2.62 -12.73
C THR A 144 42.24 -2.35 -13.31
N ALA A 145 43.25 -3.01 -12.76
CA ALA A 145 44.52 -3.19 -13.45
C ALA A 145 44.27 -4.08 -14.68
N VAL A 146 44.20 -3.47 -15.86
CA VAL A 146 44.43 -4.16 -17.13
C VAL A 146 45.92 -4.49 -17.16
N SER A 147 46.27 -5.76 -16.97
CA SER A 147 47.56 -6.27 -17.40
C SER A 147 47.38 -6.90 -18.78
N ASN A 148 48.06 -6.36 -19.79
CA ASN A 148 48.66 -7.14 -20.87
C ASN A 148 49.75 -6.32 -21.59
N ASN A 149 50.99 -6.72 -21.29
CA ASN A 149 52.21 -6.72 -22.10
C ASN A 149 52.80 -5.41 -22.67
N SER A 150 53.98 -5.05 -22.14
CA SER A 150 55.14 -4.71 -22.96
C SER A 150 56.42 -5.22 -22.27
N THR A 151 57.23 -5.93 -23.04
CA THR A 151 58.44 -6.64 -22.70
C THR A 151 59.68 -5.72 -22.73
N ASP A 152 60.80 -6.22 -22.22
CA ASP A 152 62.16 -5.84 -22.59
C ASP A 152 62.73 -4.49 -22.13
N GLU A 153 63.18 -4.41 -20.86
CA GLU A 153 64.22 -3.42 -20.53
C GLU A 153 65.23 -3.77 -19.42
N LEU A 154 65.43 -5.02 -18.99
CA LEU A 154 66.52 -5.34 -18.05
C LEU A 154 67.26 -6.66 -18.32
N ASP A 155 67.33 -7.06 -19.59
CA ASP A 155 68.37 -7.96 -20.12
C ASP A 155 69.71 -7.21 -20.35
N ARG A 156 69.91 -6.06 -19.68
CA ARG A 156 71.09 -5.18 -19.83
C ARG A 156 71.90 -4.92 -18.56
N ILE A 157 71.49 -5.40 -17.38
CA ILE A 157 72.25 -5.11 -16.14
C ILE A 157 72.79 -6.36 -15.42
N LEU A 158 72.39 -7.58 -15.80
CA LEU A 158 72.97 -8.82 -15.23
C LEU A 158 74.09 -9.46 -16.07
N LYS A 159 74.71 -8.70 -16.98
CA LYS A 159 76.02 -9.04 -17.58
C LYS A 159 77.22 -8.32 -16.96
N GLU A 160 77.01 -7.46 -15.97
CA GLU A 160 78.12 -6.81 -15.26
C GLU A 160 77.83 -6.78 -13.76
N ASN A 161 78.04 -7.93 -13.09
CA ASN A 161 78.74 -8.02 -11.79
C ASN A 161 78.71 -9.49 -11.30
N LYS A 162 79.72 -10.24 -11.79
CA LYS A 162 80.46 -11.31 -11.10
C LYS A 162 79.76 -12.62 -10.73
#